data_AF-A0A178B1Y3-F1
#
_entry.id   AF-A0A178B1Y3-F1
#
_cell.length_a   1.000
_cell.length_b   1.000
_cell.length_c   1.000
_cell.angle_alpha   90.00
_cell.angle_beta   90.00
_cell.angle_gamma   90.00
#
_symmetry.space_group_name_H-M   'P 1'
#
loop_
_entity.id
_entity.type
_entity.pdbx_description
1 polymer ?
#
loop_
_entity_poly.entity_id
_entity_poly.type
_entity_poly.pdbx_seq_one_letter_code
_entity_poly.pdbx_strand_id
1 'polypeptide(L)'
;MPHTRGRAATGADAKPQASAHDQENVAPGTAQDSHTTKTTEKTNRKRKSSPHKEESSSKRKSKNSPKSASTEEPKAGENESQKPRLSTPDIEFDYDRSQLRDPRKTPGRGARPRYKASDVPEELKTHLEATREIPKPTKPPGRLNAFQKDQLYKEESRMNPLATFHHLYQCYDKGPQGSPTYDEAGFQLDYDKVAQWMKPQAYNKSKMVRGMERRVEEAKREEEKIFEMFFQEPPKDAAKFSSFAKDYLKDHVSKDLSLPFHQIKSEQVKSWRDKGFQPVRYEEWWKEPNAEEKKRMMKMYGGASMRKDLELN
;
A
#
# COMPACT_ATOMS: atom_id res chain seq x y z
N MET A 1 -77.07 -10.55 -31.64
CA MET A 1 -77.76 -11.18 -32.79
C MET A 1 -77.29 -10.43 -34.03
N PRO A 2 -76.78 -11.07 -35.10
CA PRO A 2 -76.49 -12.51 -35.32
C PRO A 2 -75.21 -12.95 -34.54
N HIS A 3 -74.82 -14.22 -34.30
CA HIS A 3 -74.58 -15.40 -35.15
C HIS A 3 -73.36 -15.25 -36.10
N THR A 4 -72.39 -16.17 -36.22
CA THR A 4 -72.32 -17.59 -35.79
C THR A 4 -70.87 -18.15 -35.76
N ARG A 5 -70.63 -19.22 -34.97
CA ARG A 5 -69.74 -20.43 -35.15
C ARG A 5 -68.48 -20.34 -36.07
N GLY A 6 -67.32 -20.96 -35.77
CA GLY A 6 -66.89 -21.83 -34.65
C GLY A 6 -66.02 -23.03 -35.11
N ARG A 7 -65.27 -23.66 -34.16
CA ARG A 7 -64.43 -24.90 -34.28
C ARG A 7 -63.17 -24.83 -35.19
N ALA A 8 -62.16 -25.74 -35.09
CA ALA A 8 -61.54 -26.51 -33.98
C ALA A 8 -60.39 -27.40 -34.52
N ALA A 9 -59.37 -27.71 -33.68
CA ALA A 9 -58.28 -28.70 -33.87
C ALA A 9 -57.31 -28.44 -35.06
N THR A 10 -56.06 -28.95 -35.14
CA THR A 10 -55.30 -30.05 -34.48
C THR A 10 -53.90 -29.55 -34.01
N GLY A 11 -53.17 -30.15 -33.05
CA GLY A 11 -52.27 -31.32 -33.21
C GLY A 11 -51.00 -31.00 -34.04
N ALA A 12 -49.75 -31.27 -33.63
CA ALA A 12 -49.25 -32.10 -32.51
C ALA A 12 -47.77 -31.80 -32.12
N ASP A 13 -47.31 -32.49 -31.05
CA ASP A 13 -45.93 -32.90 -30.69
C ASP A 13 -44.75 -31.91 -30.55
N ALA A 14 -44.32 -31.70 -29.28
CA ALA A 14 -43.01 -32.19 -28.79
C ALA A 14 -42.83 -32.02 -27.25
N LYS A 15 -42.51 -33.13 -26.56
CA LYS A 15 -41.86 -33.26 -25.22
C LYS A 15 -40.66 -34.21 -25.40
N PRO A 16 -39.71 -34.42 -24.45
CA PRO A 16 -39.62 -34.01 -23.03
C PRO A 16 -38.49 -32.95 -22.83
N GLN A 17 -37.80 -32.70 -21.70
CA GLN A 17 -37.78 -33.12 -20.27
C GLN A 17 -37.17 -31.90 -19.49
N ALA A 18 -37.59 -31.45 -18.29
CA ALA A 18 -37.55 -32.04 -16.94
C ALA A 18 -36.17 -32.61 -16.53
N SER A 19 -35.55 -32.37 -15.36
CA SER A 19 -35.66 -31.41 -14.23
C SER A 19 -34.90 -32.03 -13.03
N ALA A 20 -34.01 -31.30 -12.37
CA ALA A 20 -33.33 -31.61 -11.07
C ALA A 20 -32.37 -30.42 -10.80
N HIS A 21 -32.33 -29.63 -9.72
CA HIS A 21 -32.51 -29.87 -8.27
C HIS A 21 -31.77 -31.13 -7.78
N ASP A 22 -30.80 -31.09 -6.87
CA ASP A 22 -30.53 -30.08 -5.82
C ASP A 22 -29.07 -30.16 -5.30
N GLN A 23 -28.76 -29.43 -4.21
CA GLN A 23 -27.58 -29.55 -3.31
C GLN A 23 -26.25 -28.88 -3.74
N GLU A 24 -25.49 -28.22 -2.85
CA GLU A 24 -25.86 -27.63 -1.54
C GLU A 24 -24.84 -26.55 -1.12
N ASN A 25 -25.30 -25.51 -0.41
CA ASN A 25 -24.46 -24.52 0.26
C ASN A 25 -24.24 -24.97 1.72
N VAL A 26 -23.01 -25.25 2.15
CA VAL A 26 -22.72 -25.45 3.59
C VAL A 26 -21.43 -24.76 4.05
N ALA A 27 -21.62 -23.59 4.63
CA ALA A 27 -21.09 -23.22 5.94
C ALA A 27 -22.29 -22.62 6.74
N PRO A 28 -22.31 -22.56 8.09
CA PRO A 28 -21.20 -22.69 9.03
C PRO A 28 -21.48 -23.65 10.21
N GLY A 29 -20.61 -23.68 11.23
CA GLY A 29 -20.81 -24.45 12.46
C GLY A 29 -20.09 -23.88 13.67
N THR A 30 -20.76 -23.00 14.43
CA THR A 30 -20.44 -22.70 15.84
C THR A 30 -21.43 -23.45 16.73
N ALA A 31 -20.94 -24.19 17.72
CA ALA A 31 -21.75 -24.75 18.79
C ALA A 31 -20.95 -24.77 20.12
N GLN A 32 -21.67 -24.71 21.23
CA GLN A 32 -21.15 -24.47 22.58
C GLN A 32 -20.93 -25.74 23.40
N ASP A 33 -20.19 -25.55 24.49
CA ASP A 33 -20.27 -26.24 25.79
C ASP A 33 -20.16 -27.78 25.87
N SER A 34 -19.10 -28.21 26.57
CA SER A 34 -19.29 -29.16 27.67
C SER A 34 -18.29 -28.87 28.80
N HIS A 35 -18.81 -28.72 30.02
CA HIS A 35 -18.00 -28.69 31.23
C HIS A 35 -17.35 -30.06 31.46
N THR A 36 -16.06 -30.10 31.78
CA THR A 36 -15.55 -31.11 32.73
C THR A 36 -14.43 -30.52 33.57
N THR A 37 -14.71 -30.35 34.86
CA THR A 37 -13.73 -29.96 35.87
C THR A 37 -12.78 -31.12 36.18
N LYS A 38 -11.48 -30.91 36.00
CA LYS A 38 -10.46 -31.63 36.78
C LYS A 38 -9.45 -30.67 37.37
N THR A 39 -9.70 -30.36 38.63
CA THR A 39 -8.72 -29.87 39.60
C THR A 39 -7.53 -30.81 39.65
N THR A 40 -6.32 -30.29 39.46
CA THR A 40 -5.11 -30.86 40.06
C THR A 40 -4.32 -29.74 40.72
N GLU A 41 -3.87 -30.02 41.94
CA GLU A 41 -3.32 -29.02 42.83
C GLU A 41 -1.82 -28.77 42.61
N LYS A 42 -1.35 -27.63 43.15
CA LYS A 42 -0.05 -27.45 43.82
C LYS A 42 1.19 -28.10 43.17
N THR A 43 2.13 -27.23 42.79
CA THR A 43 3.39 -27.19 43.56
C THR A 43 4.13 -25.87 43.44
N ASN A 44 4.25 -25.16 44.56
CA ASN A 44 5.25 -24.11 44.74
C ASN A 44 6.66 -24.73 44.66
N ARG A 45 7.55 -24.19 43.81
CA ARG A 45 9.00 -24.26 44.05
C ARG A 45 9.67 -22.90 43.85
N LYS A 46 9.67 -22.12 44.93
CA LYS A 46 10.74 -21.16 45.22
C LYS A 46 12.10 -21.86 45.02
N ARG A 47 12.98 -21.28 44.21
CA ARG A 47 14.43 -21.36 44.44
C ARG A 47 14.92 -19.97 44.82
N LYS A 48 15.78 -19.95 45.83
CA LYS A 48 16.16 -18.80 46.66
C LYS A 48 17.69 -18.75 46.63
N SER A 49 18.29 -17.55 46.55
CA SER A 49 19.70 -17.25 46.96
C SER A 49 20.84 -18.03 46.25
N SER A 50 22.06 -17.51 46.08
CA SER A 50 22.69 -16.29 46.61
C SER A 50 23.84 -15.79 45.69
N PRO A 51 24.41 -14.59 45.95
CA PRO A 51 25.48 -13.98 45.14
C PRO A 51 26.89 -14.16 45.73
N HIS A 52 27.92 -13.89 44.92
CA HIS A 52 29.28 -13.45 45.30
C HIS A 52 29.84 -12.66 44.08
N LYS A 53 30.42 -11.44 44.17
CA LYS A 53 31.67 -11.00 44.85
C LYS A 53 32.90 -11.83 44.42
N GLU A 54 34.05 -11.27 44.03
CA GLU A 54 34.50 -9.86 43.97
C GLU A 54 35.73 -9.75 43.02
N GLU A 55 36.28 -8.55 42.92
CA GLU A 55 37.47 -8.07 42.18
C GLU A 55 38.65 -9.06 41.92
N SER A 56 39.38 -8.82 40.82
CA SER A 56 40.79 -8.39 40.98
C SER A 56 41.37 -7.75 39.72
N SER A 57 42.24 -6.78 39.93
CA SER A 57 43.02 -6.08 38.91
C SER A 57 44.39 -6.72 38.71
N SER A 58 45.01 -6.56 37.53
CA SER A 58 46.48 -6.50 37.40
C SER A 58 46.93 -6.01 36.02
N LYS A 59 47.60 -4.84 35.99
CA LYS A 59 48.41 -4.37 34.86
C LYS A 59 49.80 -5.02 34.91
N ARG A 60 50.36 -5.48 33.78
CA ARG A 60 51.83 -5.46 33.57
C ARG A 60 52.24 -5.05 32.14
N LYS A 61 53.21 -4.13 32.12
CA LYS A 61 54.15 -3.71 31.06
C LYS A 61 55.03 -4.90 30.59
N SER A 62 55.79 -4.93 29.49
CA SER A 62 56.24 -3.91 28.49
C SER A 62 57.00 -4.56 27.31
N LYS A 63 57.27 -3.78 26.23
CA LYS A 63 58.46 -3.83 25.33
C LYS A 63 58.68 -5.13 24.52
N ASN A 64 58.85 -5.12 23.18
CA ASN A 64 59.85 -4.36 22.41
C ASN A 64 59.48 -4.29 20.90
N SER A 65 60.15 -3.41 20.16
CA SER A 65 60.16 -3.25 18.69
C SER A 65 61.63 -3.35 18.18
N PRO A 66 62.00 -3.06 16.90
CA PRO A 66 61.34 -3.23 15.59
C PRO A 66 62.23 -3.97 14.53
N LYS A 67 61.63 -4.48 13.44
CA LYS A 67 62.15 -4.76 12.07
C LYS A 67 61.23 -5.82 11.42
N SER A 68 61.06 -5.94 10.10
CA SER A 68 61.79 -5.35 8.96
C SER A 68 60.81 -5.08 7.80
N ALA A 69 61.15 -4.13 6.92
CA ALA A 69 60.44 -3.96 5.66
C ALA A 69 60.77 -5.12 4.70
N SER A 70 59.74 -5.70 4.07
CA SER A 70 59.86 -6.52 2.87
C SER A 70 58.95 -5.92 1.80
N THR A 71 59.57 -5.39 0.75
CA THR A 71 58.88 -4.93 -0.45
C THR A 71 58.22 -6.11 -1.14
N GLU A 72 56.90 -6.24 -1.04
CA GLU A 72 56.13 -7.00 -2.01
C GLU A 72 55.59 -6.03 -3.07
N GLU A 73 55.82 -6.38 -4.33
CA GLU A 73 55.34 -5.65 -5.50
C GLU A 73 53.80 -5.60 -5.51
N PRO A 74 53.19 -4.54 -6.07
CA PRO A 74 51.75 -4.48 -6.20
C PRO A 74 51.29 -5.56 -7.19
N LYS A 75 50.83 -6.70 -6.66
CA LYS A 75 49.98 -7.62 -7.42
C LYS A 75 48.84 -6.79 -7.96
N ALA A 76 48.74 -6.73 -9.29
CA ALA A 76 47.68 -6.02 -9.98
C ALA A 76 46.34 -6.61 -9.54
N GLY A 77 45.67 -5.93 -8.60
CA GLY A 77 44.31 -6.25 -8.22
C GLY A 77 43.44 -6.04 -9.44
N GLU A 78 42.72 -7.08 -9.84
CA GLU A 78 41.56 -6.93 -10.69
C GLU A 78 40.64 -5.92 -10.00
N ASN A 79 40.59 -4.70 -10.53
CA ASN A 79 39.54 -3.75 -10.17
C ASN A 79 38.23 -4.29 -10.75
N GLU A 80 37.65 -5.28 -10.08
CA GLU A 80 36.22 -5.54 -10.18
C GLU A 80 35.52 -4.23 -9.84
N SER A 81 35.06 -3.54 -10.89
CA SER A 81 34.40 -2.25 -10.81
C SER A 81 33.15 -2.39 -9.95
N GLN A 82 33.26 -2.08 -8.66
CA GLN A 82 32.16 -2.24 -7.71
C GLN A 82 30.91 -1.53 -8.24
N LYS A 83 29.84 -2.30 -8.44
CA LYS A 83 28.60 -1.79 -9.03
C LYS A 83 28.11 -0.60 -8.21
N PRO A 84 27.80 0.55 -8.82
CA PRO A 84 27.28 1.69 -8.08
C PRO A 84 25.98 1.30 -7.36
N ARG A 85 25.86 1.72 -6.10
CA ARG A 85 24.67 1.47 -5.27
C ARG A 85 23.40 1.97 -5.96
N LEU A 86 22.34 1.18 -5.89
CA LEU A 86 21.00 1.57 -6.36
C LEU A 86 20.50 2.80 -5.59
N SER A 87 20.03 3.80 -6.32
CA SER A 87 19.51 5.06 -5.81
C SER A 87 18.05 5.29 -6.22
N THR A 88 17.39 6.33 -5.66
CA THR A 88 16.01 6.66 -6.03
C THR A 88 15.85 7.09 -7.50
N PRO A 89 16.71 7.95 -8.08
CA PRO A 89 16.62 8.30 -9.50
C PRO A 89 16.67 7.11 -10.48
N ASP A 90 17.39 6.04 -10.13
CA ASP A 90 17.54 4.84 -10.99
C ASP A 90 16.23 4.06 -11.19
N ILE A 91 15.22 4.32 -10.34
CA ILE A 91 13.92 3.62 -10.34
C ILE A 91 12.75 4.58 -10.62
N GLU A 92 13.02 5.83 -10.97
CA GLU A 92 11.99 6.81 -11.35
C GLU A 92 11.54 6.63 -12.80
N PHE A 93 10.26 6.89 -13.06
CA PHE A 93 9.66 6.82 -14.39
C PHE A 93 8.57 7.88 -14.57
N ASP A 94 8.23 8.16 -15.82
CA ASP A 94 7.06 8.97 -16.18
C ASP A 94 5.98 8.08 -16.79
N TYR A 95 4.71 8.45 -16.56
CA TYR A 95 3.58 7.80 -17.21
C TYR A 95 3.44 8.26 -18.66
N ASP A 96 3.00 7.37 -19.55
CA ASP A 96 2.61 7.75 -20.90
C ASP A 96 1.33 8.59 -20.85
N ARG A 97 1.50 9.92 -20.92
CA ARG A 97 0.40 10.89 -20.89
C ARG A 97 -0.54 10.76 -22.08
N SER A 98 -0.10 10.22 -23.21
CA SER A 98 -0.97 10.03 -24.39
C SER A 98 -2.04 8.96 -24.15
N GLN A 99 -1.77 8.01 -23.24
CA GLN A 99 -2.71 6.96 -22.84
C GLN A 99 -3.64 7.37 -21.70
N LEU A 100 -3.45 8.54 -21.05
CA LEU A 100 -4.31 8.99 -19.97
C LEU A 100 -5.54 9.73 -20.52
N ARG A 101 -6.75 9.46 -20.00
CA ARG A 101 -7.97 10.24 -20.29
C ARG A 101 -7.80 11.74 -20.06
N ASP A 102 -6.95 12.11 -19.12
CA ASP A 102 -6.59 13.49 -18.84
C ASP A 102 -5.05 13.58 -18.72
N PRO A 103 -4.36 14.16 -19.74
CA PRO A 103 -2.90 14.22 -19.81
C PRO A 103 -2.29 15.29 -18.89
N ARG A 104 -3.09 16.12 -18.20
CA ARG A 104 -2.58 17.18 -17.32
C ARG A 104 -1.72 16.58 -16.20
N LYS A 105 -0.72 17.36 -15.74
CA LYS A 105 0.13 16.97 -14.60
C LYS A 105 -0.74 16.70 -13.38
N THR A 106 -0.35 15.74 -12.54
CA THR A 106 -1.06 15.49 -11.27
C THR A 106 -0.63 16.55 -10.26
N PRO A 107 -1.53 17.38 -9.71
CA PRO A 107 -1.17 18.37 -8.70
C PRO A 107 -0.63 17.72 -7.43
N GLY A 108 0.21 18.45 -6.69
CA GLY A 108 0.78 17.99 -5.41
C GLY A 108 1.95 17.01 -5.49
N ARG A 109 2.37 16.57 -6.69
CA ARG A 109 3.60 15.78 -6.84
C ARG A 109 4.82 16.69 -6.88
N GLY A 110 5.74 16.50 -5.93
CA GLY A 110 7.04 17.18 -5.88
C GLY A 110 8.22 16.34 -6.35
N ALA A 111 8.02 15.03 -6.59
CA ALA A 111 8.99 14.12 -7.19
C ALA A 111 8.34 13.27 -8.28
N ARG A 112 9.16 12.55 -9.06
CA ARG A 112 8.68 11.61 -10.09
C ARG A 112 8.14 10.32 -9.43
N PRO A 113 7.15 9.64 -10.05
CA PRO A 113 6.78 8.28 -9.69
C PRO A 113 8.00 7.35 -9.72
N ARG A 114 8.05 6.36 -8.83
CA ARG A 114 9.15 5.40 -8.76
C ARG A 114 8.68 3.98 -8.54
N TYR A 115 9.41 3.00 -9.07
CA TYR A 115 9.10 1.60 -8.89
C TYR A 115 9.35 1.12 -7.45
N LYS A 116 8.64 0.08 -7.06
CA LYS A 116 8.90 -0.79 -5.90
C LYS A 116 9.17 -2.20 -6.41
N ALA A 117 9.74 -3.07 -5.58
CA ALA A 117 10.14 -4.42 -5.98
C ALA A 117 9.04 -5.24 -6.68
N SER A 118 7.76 -4.98 -6.39
CA SER A 118 6.62 -5.69 -7.00
C SER A 118 6.08 -5.09 -8.30
N ASP A 119 6.56 -3.94 -8.76
CA ASP A 119 6.09 -3.27 -10.00
C ASP A 119 7.21 -2.82 -10.96
N VAL A 120 8.47 -3.23 -10.70
CA VAL A 120 9.57 -3.09 -11.67
C VAL A 120 9.31 -3.99 -12.89
N PRO A 121 9.40 -3.49 -14.14
CA PRO A 121 9.43 -4.33 -15.33
C PRO A 121 10.61 -5.30 -15.31
N GLU A 122 10.43 -6.54 -15.79
CA GLU A 122 11.46 -7.59 -15.66
C GLU A 122 12.78 -7.25 -16.40
N GLU A 123 12.69 -6.54 -17.54
CA GLU A 123 13.86 -6.01 -18.27
C GLU A 123 14.65 -5.01 -17.41
N LEU A 124 13.96 -4.05 -16.79
CA LEU A 124 14.58 -3.07 -15.90
C LEU A 124 15.14 -3.74 -14.65
N LYS A 125 14.43 -4.71 -14.07
CA LYS A 125 14.89 -5.49 -12.92
C LYS A 125 16.19 -6.25 -13.25
N THR A 126 16.23 -6.95 -14.39
CA THR A 126 17.43 -7.63 -14.89
C THR A 126 18.58 -6.64 -15.11
N HIS A 127 18.30 -5.47 -15.70
CA HIS A 127 19.30 -4.43 -15.88
C HIS A 127 19.84 -3.90 -14.55
N LEU A 128 18.98 -3.63 -13.56
CA LEU A 128 19.40 -3.14 -12.25
C LEU A 128 20.19 -4.19 -11.46
N GLU A 129 19.84 -5.48 -11.54
CA GLU A 129 20.62 -6.56 -10.95
C GLU A 129 21.99 -6.73 -11.65
N ALA A 130 22.05 -6.47 -12.96
CA ALA A 130 23.30 -6.47 -13.72
C ALA A 130 24.20 -5.26 -13.41
N THR A 131 23.65 -4.04 -13.30
CA THR A 131 24.46 -2.79 -13.25
C THR A 131 24.55 -2.14 -11.87
N ARG A 132 23.67 -2.45 -10.92
CA ARG A 132 23.62 -1.81 -9.59
C ARG A 132 23.82 -2.81 -8.46
N GLU A 133 24.36 -2.30 -7.35
CA GLU A 133 24.30 -3.03 -6.08
C GLU A 133 22.96 -2.73 -5.40
N ILE A 134 22.16 -3.76 -5.13
CA ILE A 134 20.92 -3.65 -4.33
C ILE A 134 21.29 -3.86 -2.85
N PRO A 135 21.20 -2.83 -1.99
CA PRO A 135 21.63 -2.93 -0.60
C PRO A 135 20.77 -3.94 0.19
N LYS A 136 21.43 -4.83 0.93
CA LYS A 136 20.79 -5.84 1.79
C LYS A 136 21.44 -5.86 3.17
N PRO A 137 20.68 -5.98 4.28
CA PRO A 137 21.26 -6.07 5.61
C PRO A 137 21.97 -7.40 5.83
N THR A 138 23.04 -7.37 6.63
CA THR A 138 23.77 -8.57 7.02
C THR A 138 22.90 -9.46 7.90
N LYS A 139 22.40 -10.56 7.33
CA LYS A 139 21.56 -11.51 8.05
C LYS A 139 22.38 -12.26 9.12
N PRO A 140 21.96 -12.28 10.40
CA PRO A 140 22.63 -13.07 11.43
C PRO A 140 22.58 -14.57 11.10
N PRO A 141 23.61 -15.35 11.48
CA PRO A 141 23.58 -16.80 11.32
C PRO A 141 22.48 -17.44 12.19
N GLY A 142 21.89 -18.52 11.69
CA GLY A 142 20.89 -19.32 12.41
C GLY A 142 19.42 -18.91 12.20
N ARG A 143 18.52 -19.48 13.02
CA ARG A 143 17.08 -19.25 12.95
C ARG A 143 16.69 -17.97 13.67
N LEU A 144 16.25 -16.97 12.90
CA LEU A 144 15.82 -15.68 13.44
C LEU A 144 14.48 -15.74 14.15
N ASN A 145 14.39 -15.06 15.31
CA ASN A 145 13.14 -14.81 16.01
C ASN A 145 12.33 -13.67 15.37
N ALA A 146 11.11 -13.42 15.85
CA ALA A 146 10.22 -12.41 15.26
C ALA A 146 10.80 -10.98 15.33
N PHE A 147 11.43 -10.61 16.45
CA PHE A 147 12.06 -9.30 16.62
C PHE A 147 13.24 -9.09 15.67
N GLN A 148 14.11 -10.10 15.51
CA GLN A 148 15.23 -10.05 14.57
C GLN A 148 14.76 -9.92 13.12
N LYS A 149 13.66 -10.58 12.74
CA LYS A 149 13.05 -10.43 11.41
C LYS A 149 12.50 -9.02 11.18
N ASP A 150 11.85 -8.44 12.18
CA ASP A 150 11.34 -7.06 12.13
C ASP A 150 12.48 -6.03 12.04
N GLN A 151 13.59 -6.21 12.77
CA GLN A 151 14.77 -5.35 12.65
C GLN A 151 15.43 -5.45 11.26
N LEU A 152 15.64 -6.66 10.73
CA LEU A 152 16.16 -6.82 9.36
C LEU A 152 15.23 -6.19 8.31
N TYR A 153 13.91 -6.32 8.49
CA TYR A 153 12.94 -5.70 7.60
C TYR A 153 13.01 -4.17 7.64
N LYS A 154 13.23 -3.58 8.83
CA LYS A 154 13.45 -2.14 9.02
C LYS A 154 14.76 -1.67 8.38
N GLU A 155 15.85 -2.42 8.56
CA GLU A 155 17.15 -2.12 7.95
C GLU A 155 17.11 -2.24 6.42
N GLU A 156 16.52 -3.31 5.88
CA GLU A 156 16.30 -3.46 4.44
C GLU A 156 15.45 -2.31 3.89
N SER A 157 14.35 -1.98 4.58
CA SER A 157 13.48 -0.86 4.19
C SER A 157 14.22 0.47 4.18
N ARG A 158 15.12 0.73 5.14
CA ARG A 158 15.97 1.94 5.13
C ARG A 158 16.95 1.98 3.97
N MET A 159 17.54 0.85 3.61
CA MET A 159 18.69 0.82 2.70
C MET A 159 18.33 0.63 1.23
N ASN A 160 17.27 -0.12 0.92
CA ASN A 160 16.88 -0.51 -0.43
C ASN A 160 15.79 0.43 -0.99
N PRO A 161 16.06 1.24 -2.04
CA PRO A 161 15.06 2.12 -2.64
C PRO A 161 13.79 1.40 -3.12
N LEU A 162 13.89 0.14 -3.55
CA LEU A 162 12.77 -0.66 -4.03
C LEU A 162 11.84 -1.20 -2.92
N ALA A 163 12.19 -1.04 -1.64
CA ALA A 163 11.38 -1.52 -0.54
C ALA A 163 10.12 -0.65 -0.34
N THR A 164 8.96 -1.29 -0.17
CA THR A 164 7.62 -0.66 -0.13
C THR A 164 7.51 0.49 0.88
N PHE A 165 8.17 0.41 2.03
CA PHE A 165 8.11 1.44 3.07
C PHE A 165 9.37 2.30 3.17
N HIS A 166 10.28 2.22 2.18
CA HIS A 166 11.54 2.97 2.16
C HIS A 166 11.35 4.48 2.41
N HIS A 167 10.34 5.06 1.78
CA HIS A 167 10.01 6.47 1.93
C HIS A 167 9.50 6.82 3.35
N LEU A 168 8.80 5.91 4.03
CA LEU A 168 8.33 6.12 5.40
C LEU A 168 9.52 6.10 6.38
N TYR A 169 10.44 5.14 6.25
CA TYR A 169 11.64 5.10 7.08
C TYR A 169 12.56 6.30 6.83
N GLN A 170 12.81 6.67 5.56
CA GLN A 170 13.56 7.90 5.26
C GLN A 170 12.91 9.15 5.86
N CYS A 171 11.58 9.28 5.78
CA CYS A 171 10.87 10.42 6.37
C CYS A 171 11.00 10.45 7.89
N TYR A 172 10.86 9.30 8.54
CA TYR A 172 11.02 9.19 9.99
C TYR A 172 12.45 9.49 10.46
N ASP A 173 13.45 8.86 9.83
CA ASP A 173 14.87 9.00 10.22
C ASP A 173 15.41 10.43 9.97
N LYS A 174 14.85 11.18 9.01
CA LYS A 174 15.16 12.60 8.78
C LYS A 174 14.63 13.56 9.85
N GLY A 175 13.61 13.16 10.62
CA GLY A 175 12.98 14.01 11.64
C GLY A 175 12.06 15.13 11.08
N PRO A 176 11.39 15.89 11.98
CA PRO A 176 10.38 16.89 11.61
C PRO A 176 10.94 18.13 10.90
N GLN A 177 12.22 18.43 11.12
CA GLN A 177 12.96 19.53 10.47
C GLN A 177 13.85 19.04 9.31
N GLY A 178 13.68 17.79 8.90
CA GLY A 178 14.43 17.20 7.79
C GLY A 178 13.97 17.68 6.42
N SER A 179 14.78 17.42 5.39
CA SER A 179 14.40 17.71 4.01
C SER A 179 13.16 16.91 3.58
N PRO A 180 12.28 17.45 2.72
CA PRO A 180 11.09 16.74 2.24
C PRO A 180 11.39 15.32 1.75
N THR A 181 10.49 14.39 2.06
CA THR A 181 10.52 13.02 1.56
C THR A 181 9.22 12.74 0.83
N TYR A 182 9.32 12.02 -0.28
CA TYR A 182 8.20 11.75 -1.18
C TYR A 182 7.87 10.25 -1.21
N ASP A 183 6.59 9.92 -1.34
CA ASP A 183 6.12 8.54 -1.48
C ASP A 183 6.46 7.93 -2.86
N GLU A 184 6.05 6.69 -3.12
CA GLU A 184 6.28 6.05 -4.43
C GLU A 184 5.56 6.74 -5.61
N ALA A 185 4.57 7.59 -5.32
CA ALA A 185 3.86 8.41 -6.28
C ALA A 185 4.40 9.84 -6.34
N GLY A 186 5.47 10.18 -5.61
CA GLY A 186 6.09 11.50 -5.64
C GLY A 186 5.32 12.59 -4.88
N PHE A 187 4.36 12.23 -4.02
CA PHE A 187 3.69 13.18 -3.12
C PHE A 187 4.49 13.34 -1.83
N GLN A 188 4.56 14.57 -1.31
CA GLN A 188 5.27 14.82 -0.05
C GLN A 188 4.57 14.11 1.12
N LEU A 189 5.37 13.49 1.98
CA LEU A 189 4.91 12.88 3.22
C LEU A 189 4.75 13.91 4.33
N ASP A 190 3.80 13.63 5.21
CA ASP A 190 3.60 14.33 6.47
C ASP A 190 4.39 13.62 7.57
N TYR A 191 5.36 14.31 8.18
CA TYR A 191 6.21 13.70 9.21
C TYR A 191 5.40 13.21 10.41
N ASP A 192 4.38 13.95 10.86
CA ASP A 192 3.62 13.58 12.06
C ASP A 192 2.71 12.37 11.79
N LYS A 193 2.13 12.29 10.59
CA LYS A 193 1.39 11.08 10.15
C LYS A 193 2.33 9.86 10.07
N VAL A 194 3.53 10.02 9.51
CA VAL A 194 4.54 8.95 9.43
C VAL A 194 5.05 8.54 10.81
N ALA A 195 5.39 9.50 11.69
CA ALA A 195 5.83 9.24 13.05
C ALA A 195 4.74 8.56 13.89
N GLN A 196 3.47 8.93 13.68
CA GLN A 196 2.33 8.23 14.30
C GLN A 196 2.17 6.80 13.77
N TRP A 197 2.44 6.54 12.49
CA TRP A 197 2.43 5.20 11.89
C TRP A 197 3.57 4.32 12.40
N MET A 198 4.76 4.89 12.64
CA MET A 198 5.94 4.17 13.17
C MET A 198 5.80 3.75 14.65
N LYS A 199 4.89 4.35 15.42
CA LYS A 199 4.69 4.01 16.83
C LYS A 199 4.13 2.59 16.98
N PRO A 200 4.76 1.69 17.76
CA PRO A 200 4.24 0.37 18.05
C PRO A 200 2.78 0.41 18.52
N GLN A 201 1.89 -0.28 17.81
CA GLN A 201 0.49 -0.42 18.20
C GLN A 201 0.25 -1.78 18.83
N ALA A 202 -0.36 -1.81 20.01
CA ALA A 202 -0.84 -3.04 20.60
C ALA A 202 -1.96 -3.64 19.72
N TYR A 203 -1.78 -4.89 19.28
CA TYR A 203 -2.77 -5.56 18.44
C TYR A 203 -4.08 -5.77 19.21
N ASN A 204 -5.18 -5.22 18.68
CA ASN A 204 -6.52 -5.41 19.23
C ASN A 204 -7.51 -5.60 18.08
N LYS A 205 -7.84 -6.86 17.77
CA LYS A 205 -8.71 -7.24 16.65
C LYS A 205 -10.06 -6.51 16.69
N SER A 206 -10.73 -6.46 17.85
CA SER A 206 -12.05 -5.83 17.98
C SER A 206 -12.02 -4.31 17.80
N LYS A 207 -10.94 -3.63 18.22
CA LYS A 207 -10.72 -2.21 17.93
C LYS A 207 -10.46 -1.98 16.44
N MET A 208 -9.69 -2.85 15.79
CA MET A 208 -9.41 -2.77 14.36
C MET A 208 -10.67 -2.99 13.50
N VAL A 209 -11.47 -4.02 13.80
CA VAL A 209 -12.71 -4.33 13.06
C VAL A 209 -13.70 -3.17 13.13
N ARG A 210 -14.03 -2.67 14.34
CA ARG A 210 -14.93 -1.51 14.49
C ARG A 210 -14.38 -0.24 13.83
N GLY A 211 -13.06 -0.04 13.86
CA GLY A 211 -12.41 1.06 13.16
C GLY A 211 -12.47 0.94 11.64
N MET A 212 -12.46 -0.28 11.10
CA MET A 212 -12.62 -0.57 9.68
C MET A 212 -14.07 -0.35 9.23
N GLU A 213 -15.04 -0.93 9.94
CA GLU A 213 -16.48 -0.77 9.69
C GLU A 213 -16.87 0.71 9.60
N ARG A 214 -16.45 1.50 10.61
CA ARG A 214 -16.73 2.95 10.63
C ARG A 214 -16.13 3.68 9.43
N ARG A 215 -14.89 3.36 9.04
CA ARG A 215 -14.23 3.98 7.87
C ARG A 215 -14.87 3.57 6.54
N VAL A 216 -15.36 2.34 6.42
CA VAL A 216 -16.08 1.88 5.22
C VAL A 216 -17.40 2.64 5.08
N GLU A 217 -18.14 2.80 6.18
CA GLU A 217 -19.39 3.57 6.22
C GLU A 217 -19.15 5.08 5.93
N GLU A 218 -18.15 5.69 6.57
CA GLU A 218 -17.69 7.05 6.28
C GLU A 218 -17.33 7.22 4.79
N ALA A 219 -16.59 6.27 4.21
CA ALA A 219 -16.16 6.33 2.81
C ALA A 219 -17.30 6.17 1.80
N LYS A 220 -18.34 5.36 2.10
CA LYS A 220 -19.54 5.23 1.26
C LYS A 220 -20.36 6.51 1.22
N ARG A 221 -20.65 7.09 2.39
CA ARG A 221 -21.40 8.36 2.49
C ARG A 221 -20.68 9.52 1.81
N GLU A 222 -19.34 9.50 1.85
CA GLU A 222 -18.52 10.49 1.17
C GLU A 222 -18.51 10.29 -0.36
N GLU A 223 -18.52 9.03 -0.82
CA GLU A 223 -18.65 8.65 -2.23
C GLU A 223 -20.01 9.05 -2.82
N GLU A 224 -21.11 8.76 -2.12
CA GLU A 224 -22.47 9.17 -2.51
C GLU A 224 -22.56 10.68 -2.77
N LYS A 225 -22.16 11.50 -1.79
CA LYS A 225 -22.13 12.98 -1.91
C LYS A 225 -21.26 13.47 -3.07
N ILE A 226 -20.10 12.85 -3.27
CA ILE A 226 -19.19 13.20 -4.36
C ILE A 226 -19.84 12.93 -5.73
N PHE A 227 -20.58 11.81 -5.86
CA PHE A 227 -21.27 11.47 -7.10
C PHE A 227 -22.47 12.40 -7.36
N GLU A 228 -23.31 12.65 -6.36
CA GLU A 228 -24.43 13.61 -6.42
C GLU A 228 -23.95 15.00 -6.84
N MET A 229 -22.79 15.44 -6.35
CA MET A 229 -22.24 16.76 -6.68
C MET A 229 -21.39 16.78 -7.96
N PHE A 230 -21.01 15.66 -8.56
CA PHE A 230 -20.22 15.67 -9.80
C PHE A 230 -21.04 15.35 -11.05
N PHE A 231 -21.97 14.41 -10.97
CA PHE A 231 -22.79 13.99 -12.10
C PHE A 231 -24.10 14.79 -12.21
N GLN A 232 -24.70 14.79 -13.40
CA GLN A 232 -26.06 15.32 -13.62
C GLN A 232 -27.12 14.37 -13.03
N GLU A 233 -26.99 13.08 -13.36
CA GLU A 233 -27.68 11.96 -12.73
C GLU A 233 -26.60 10.98 -12.25
N PRO A 234 -26.59 10.55 -10.97
CA PRO A 234 -25.69 9.49 -10.53
C PRO A 234 -26.11 8.14 -11.16
N PRO A 235 -25.18 7.16 -11.27
CA PRO A 235 -25.52 5.84 -11.80
C PRO A 235 -26.67 5.19 -11.03
N LYS A 236 -27.74 4.79 -11.72
CA LYS A 236 -28.92 4.16 -11.08
C LYS A 236 -28.65 2.75 -10.55
N ASP A 237 -27.54 2.15 -10.96
CA ASP A 237 -27.12 0.81 -10.59
C ASP A 237 -25.97 0.88 -9.57
N ALA A 238 -26.19 0.34 -8.37
CA ALA A 238 -25.18 0.26 -7.31
C ALA A 238 -23.89 -0.45 -7.77
N ALA A 239 -23.97 -1.41 -8.70
CA ALA A 239 -22.79 -2.06 -9.28
C ALA A 239 -22.00 -1.16 -10.25
N LYS A 240 -22.64 -0.09 -10.79
CA LYS A 240 -21.98 0.94 -11.59
C LYS A 240 -21.34 2.05 -10.75
N PHE A 241 -21.57 2.10 -9.44
CA PHE A 241 -20.64 2.75 -8.51
C PHE A 241 -19.37 1.90 -8.38
N SER A 242 -18.65 1.77 -9.49
CA SER A 242 -17.31 1.23 -9.50
C SER A 242 -16.47 2.13 -8.60
N SER A 243 -15.85 1.56 -7.57
CA SER A 243 -14.99 2.31 -6.64
C SER A 243 -13.88 3.08 -7.38
N PHE A 244 -13.47 2.60 -8.55
CA PHE A 244 -12.55 3.28 -9.46
C PHE A 244 -13.10 4.58 -10.05
N ALA A 245 -14.41 4.67 -10.34
CA ALA A 245 -15.01 5.85 -10.96
C ALA A 245 -14.89 7.09 -10.07
N LYS A 246 -15.04 6.93 -8.75
CA LYS A 246 -14.72 7.94 -7.74
C LYS A 246 -13.33 8.52 -7.89
N ASP A 247 -12.34 7.71 -8.27
CA ASP A 247 -10.95 8.14 -8.31
C ASP A 247 -10.62 8.90 -9.59
N TYR A 248 -11.15 8.46 -10.73
CA TYR A 248 -11.03 9.24 -11.96
C TYR A 248 -11.76 10.58 -11.84
N LEU A 249 -12.86 10.63 -11.08
CA LEU A 249 -13.57 11.85 -10.71
C LEU A 249 -12.70 12.72 -9.80
N LYS A 250 -12.16 12.15 -8.71
CA LYS A 250 -11.28 12.87 -7.80
C LYS A 250 -10.01 13.38 -8.48
N ASP A 251 -9.45 12.67 -9.47
CA ASP A 251 -8.31 13.13 -10.28
C ASP A 251 -8.69 14.28 -11.22
N HIS A 252 -9.89 14.22 -11.82
CA HIS A 252 -10.45 15.29 -12.66
C HIS A 252 -10.61 16.58 -11.85
N VAL A 253 -11.36 16.52 -10.73
CA VAL A 253 -11.56 17.66 -9.81
C VAL A 253 -10.25 18.16 -9.20
N SER A 254 -9.33 17.24 -8.86
CA SER A 254 -7.96 17.57 -8.43
C SER A 254 -7.26 18.49 -9.43
N LYS A 255 -7.27 18.14 -10.71
CA LYS A 255 -6.61 18.92 -11.76
C LYS A 255 -7.30 20.26 -12.03
N ASP A 256 -8.63 20.29 -12.00
CA ASP A 256 -9.40 21.53 -12.19
C ASP A 256 -9.19 22.54 -11.05
N LEU A 257 -9.09 22.05 -9.82
CA LEU A 257 -8.81 22.89 -8.64
C LEU A 257 -7.31 23.11 -8.39
N SER A 258 -6.43 22.42 -9.14
CA SER A 258 -4.99 22.32 -8.87
C SER A 258 -4.63 21.82 -7.46
N LEU A 259 -5.49 20.99 -6.87
CA LEU A 259 -5.32 20.43 -5.52
C LEU A 259 -4.89 18.95 -5.58
N PRO A 260 -4.11 18.44 -4.62
CA PRO A 260 -3.71 17.03 -4.59
C PRO A 260 -4.91 16.08 -4.49
N PHE A 261 -4.88 15.02 -5.29
CA PHE A 261 -5.90 13.96 -5.35
C PHE A 261 -6.39 13.43 -3.99
N HIS A 262 -5.48 13.22 -3.03
CA HIS A 262 -5.84 12.67 -1.72
C HIS A 262 -6.70 13.63 -0.87
N GLN A 263 -6.62 14.93 -1.15
CA GLN A 263 -7.39 15.97 -0.45
C GLN A 263 -8.80 16.18 -1.01
N ILE A 264 -9.11 15.69 -2.23
CA ILE A 264 -10.43 15.89 -2.82
C ILE A 264 -11.49 15.11 -2.04
N LYS A 265 -12.34 15.85 -1.33
CA LYS A 265 -13.54 15.38 -0.63
C LYS A 265 -14.77 16.06 -1.23
N SER A 266 -15.94 15.73 -0.71
CA SER A 266 -17.24 16.35 -1.01
C SER A 266 -17.17 17.89 -0.96
N GLU A 267 -16.48 18.47 0.04
CA GLU A 267 -16.26 19.92 0.15
C GLU A 267 -15.55 20.52 -1.08
N GLN A 268 -14.53 19.86 -1.61
CA GLN A 268 -13.80 20.33 -2.79
C GLN A 268 -14.63 20.12 -4.07
N VAL A 269 -15.41 19.04 -4.18
CA VAL A 269 -16.35 18.85 -5.30
C VAL A 269 -17.47 19.90 -5.25
N LYS A 270 -17.91 20.33 -4.07
CA LYS A 270 -18.80 21.48 -3.92
C LYS A 270 -18.13 22.77 -4.40
N SER A 271 -16.91 23.06 -3.94
CA SER A 271 -16.15 24.24 -4.41
C SER A 271 -15.91 24.24 -5.92
N TRP A 272 -15.76 23.07 -6.54
CA TRP A 272 -15.68 22.90 -7.99
C TRP A 272 -17.00 23.31 -8.67
N ARG A 273 -18.17 22.90 -8.17
CA ARG A 273 -19.47 23.41 -8.65
C ARG A 273 -19.63 24.91 -8.42
N ASP A 274 -19.27 25.41 -7.24
CA ASP A 274 -19.38 26.83 -6.89
C ASP A 274 -18.49 27.73 -7.79
N LYS A 275 -17.39 27.18 -8.33
CA LYS A 275 -16.54 27.81 -9.36
C LYS A 275 -17.12 27.76 -10.79
N GLY A 276 -18.35 27.27 -10.96
CA GLY A 276 -19.07 27.25 -12.24
C GLY A 276 -18.79 26.04 -13.13
N PHE A 277 -18.02 25.05 -12.66
CA PHE A 277 -17.80 23.80 -13.41
C PHE A 277 -19.12 23.02 -13.51
N GLN A 278 -19.43 22.58 -14.73
CA GLN A 278 -20.71 21.94 -15.03
C GLN A 278 -20.69 20.45 -14.69
N PRO A 279 -21.80 19.90 -14.16
CA PRO A 279 -21.92 18.46 -13.98
C PRO A 279 -21.85 17.72 -15.30
N VAL A 280 -21.20 16.56 -15.27
CA VAL A 280 -21.06 15.68 -16.43
C VAL A 280 -22.11 14.56 -16.42
N ARG A 281 -22.45 14.01 -17.57
CA ARG A 281 -23.30 12.80 -17.66
C ARG A 281 -22.42 11.57 -17.49
N TYR A 282 -22.85 10.61 -16.66
CA TYR A 282 -22.01 9.47 -16.30
C TYR A 282 -21.63 8.63 -17.52
N GLU A 283 -22.60 8.36 -18.40
CA GLU A 283 -22.45 7.53 -19.61
C GLU A 283 -21.50 8.15 -20.65
N GLU A 284 -21.39 9.48 -20.67
CA GLU A 284 -20.51 10.23 -21.59
C GLU A 284 -19.08 10.36 -21.03
N TRP A 285 -18.96 10.46 -19.70
CA TRP A 285 -17.69 10.68 -19.01
C TRP A 285 -16.97 9.38 -18.63
N TRP A 286 -17.73 8.32 -18.31
CA TRP A 286 -17.18 7.04 -17.87
C TRP A 286 -16.83 6.13 -19.05
N LYS A 287 -15.53 5.84 -19.16
CA LYS A 287 -14.98 4.73 -19.94
C LYS A 287 -14.15 3.82 -19.04
N GLU A 288 -14.04 2.55 -19.38
CA GLU A 288 -13.15 1.63 -18.66
C GLU A 288 -11.70 2.10 -18.75
N PRO A 289 -10.93 2.04 -17.64
CA PRO A 289 -9.55 2.49 -17.66
C PRO A 289 -8.61 1.47 -18.30
N ASN A 290 -7.70 1.96 -19.13
CA ASN A 290 -6.66 1.14 -19.76
C ASN A 290 -5.55 0.74 -18.77
N ALA A 291 -4.53 0.02 -19.25
CA ALA A 291 -3.44 -0.49 -18.41
C ALA A 291 -2.64 0.64 -17.73
N GLU A 292 -2.32 1.71 -18.44
CA GLU A 292 -1.52 2.83 -17.92
C GLU A 292 -2.33 3.70 -16.95
N GLU A 293 -3.63 3.91 -17.22
CA GLU A 293 -4.56 4.54 -16.28
C GLU A 293 -4.68 3.73 -14.97
N LYS A 294 -4.88 2.41 -15.06
CA LYS A 294 -4.91 1.50 -13.90
C LYS A 294 -3.59 1.55 -13.11
N LYS A 295 -2.44 1.47 -13.78
CA LYS A 295 -1.10 1.58 -13.18
C LYS A 295 -0.92 2.90 -12.44
N ARG A 296 -1.30 4.02 -13.07
CA ARG A 296 -1.25 5.36 -12.47
C ARG A 296 -2.15 5.48 -11.25
N MET A 297 -3.40 5.02 -11.35
CA MET A 297 -4.37 5.16 -10.27
C MET A 297 -4.00 4.32 -9.05
N MET A 298 -3.59 3.06 -9.26
CA MET A 298 -3.09 2.18 -8.18
C MET A 298 -1.89 2.78 -7.44
N LYS A 299 -0.98 3.44 -8.16
CA LYS A 299 0.15 4.15 -7.54
C LYS A 299 -0.32 5.39 -6.75
N MET A 300 -1.29 6.15 -7.28
CA MET A 300 -1.88 7.30 -6.58
C MET A 300 -2.63 6.92 -5.29
N TYR A 301 -3.16 5.71 -5.21
CA TYR A 301 -3.77 5.19 -3.98
C TYR A 301 -2.77 4.87 -2.87
N GLY A 302 -1.64 4.26 -3.23
CA GLY A 302 -0.63 3.81 -2.26
C GLY A 302 -0.11 4.97 -1.39
N GLY A 303 -0.18 4.81 -0.06
CA GLY A 303 0.37 5.78 0.88
C GLY A 303 -0.44 7.06 1.08
N ALA A 304 -1.62 7.21 0.46
CA ALA A 304 -2.39 8.47 0.47
C ALA A 304 -2.68 9.03 1.88
N SER A 305 -2.85 8.18 2.89
CA SER A 305 -3.08 8.58 4.29
C SER A 305 -1.84 9.14 5.02
N MET A 306 -0.64 8.97 4.46
CA MET A 306 0.63 9.47 5.02
C MET A 306 1.10 10.77 4.35
N ARG A 307 0.36 11.28 3.35
CA ARG A 307 0.73 12.48 2.60
C ARG A 307 0.47 13.75 3.37
N LYS A 308 1.27 14.77 3.10
CA LYS A 308 1.00 16.14 3.54
C LYS A 308 -0.22 16.67 2.81
N ASP A 309 -1.07 17.34 3.57
CA ASP A 309 -2.19 18.11 3.03
C ASP A 309 -1.67 19.52 2.73
N LEU A 310 -1.95 20.04 1.53
CA LEU A 310 -1.72 21.46 1.23
C LEU A 310 -2.82 22.27 1.91
N GLU A 311 -2.42 23.32 2.62
CA GLU A 311 -3.35 24.27 3.21
C GLU A 311 -4.06 25.04 2.08
N LEU A 312 -5.38 25.20 2.22
CA LEU A 312 -6.18 26.01 1.31
C LEU A 312 -6.11 27.46 1.81
N ASN A 313 -5.37 28.30 1.09
CA ASN A 313 -5.40 29.75 1.23
C ASN A 313 -6.68 30.34 0.60
#